data_AF-V9IGE5-F1
#
_entry.id   AF-V9IGE5-F1
#
_cell.length_a   1.000
_cell.length_b   1.000
_cell.length_c   1.000
_cell.angle_alpha   90.00
_cell.angle_beta   90.00
_cell.angle_gamma   90.00
#
_symmetry.space_group_name_H-M   'P 1'
#
loop_
_entity.id
_entity.type
_entity.pdbx_description
1 polymer ?
#
loop_
_entity_poly.entity_id
_entity_poly.type
_entity_poly.pdbx_seq_one_letter_code
_entity_poly.pdbx_strand_id
1 'polypeptide(L)'
;MKESGLILLQTIPNHINIDSLKRELLEAFPGIVNVHDLHVWQLTGQKIISTVHIIFLDPMVYTSITDQVTAFFIEMGITQVTIQPEFHKMRPNMEKTGCLIRCHGEHCSSSQCCSKEKFIEDSCSDLSTKKQDNL
;
A
#
# COMPACT_ATOMS: atom_id res chain seq x y z
N MET A 1 15.98 25.37 30.54
CA MET A 1 15.77 23.94 30.21
C MET A 1 14.35 23.72 29.66
N LYS A 2 14.05 24.20 28.45
CA LYS A 2 12.76 23.92 27.78
C LYS A 2 12.95 23.33 26.38
N GLU A 3 14.01 23.75 25.67
CA GLU A 3 14.31 23.26 24.33
C GLU A 3 14.74 21.78 24.27
N SER A 4 15.45 21.28 25.28
CA SER A 4 15.91 19.88 25.30
C SER A 4 14.76 18.86 25.40
N GLY A 5 13.61 19.24 25.96
CA GLY A 5 12.44 18.35 26.06
C GLY A 5 11.68 18.19 24.73
N LEU A 6 11.73 19.21 23.86
CA LEU A 6 11.05 19.20 22.56
C LEU A 6 11.73 18.28 21.54
N ILE A 7 13.05 18.10 21.66
CA ILE A 7 13.82 17.13 20.85
C ILE A 7 13.33 15.70 21.10
N LEU A 8 12.95 15.37 22.33
CA LEU A 8 12.39 14.06 22.68
C LEU A 8 10.92 13.91 22.28
N LEU A 9 10.19 15.01 22.08
CA LEU A 9 8.75 15.02 21.82
C LEU A 9 8.36 15.11 20.34
N GLN A 10 9.32 14.90 19.41
CA GLN A 10 9.09 14.80 17.94
C GLN A 10 8.06 15.83 17.42
N THR A 11 8.16 17.07 17.89
CA THR A 11 7.10 18.05 17.69
C THR A 11 7.11 18.52 16.22
N ILE A 12 5.94 18.45 15.57
CA ILE A 12 5.77 18.96 14.20
C ILE A 12 5.97 20.49 14.24
N PRO A 13 6.81 21.07 13.37
CA PRO A 13 6.98 22.51 13.32
C PRO A 13 5.66 23.23 13.01
N ASN A 14 5.34 24.29 13.76
CA ASN A 14 4.05 24.99 13.67
C ASN A 14 3.69 25.56 12.28
N HIS A 15 4.66 25.69 11.38
CA HIS A 15 4.47 26.24 10.04
C HIS A 15 4.21 25.17 8.97
N ILE A 16 4.34 23.88 9.29
CA ILE A 16 4.12 22.78 8.34
C ILE A 16 2.72 22.21 8.55
N ASN A 17 1.86 22.36 7.54
CA ASN A 17 0.56 21.71 7.49
C ASN A 17 0.68 20.39 6.73
N ILE A 18 0.63 19.27 7.46
CA ILE A 18 0.77 17.92 6.92
C ILE A 18 -0.32 17.59 5.88
N ASP A 19 -1.56 18.00 6.12
CA ASP A 19 -2.67 17.71 5.21
C ASP A 19 -2.55 18.48 3.88
N SER A 20 -2.08 19.72 3.93
CA SER A 20 -1.77 20.51 2.72
C SER A 20 -0.64 19.87 1.94
N LEU A 21 0.45 19.52 2.62
CA LEU A 21 1.62 18.90 2.03
C LEU A 21 1.28 17.58 1.31
N LYS A 22 0.45 16.73 1.94
CA LYS A 22 -0.04 15.49 1.32
C LYS A 22 -0.88 15.74 0.07
N ARG A 23 -1.81 16.70 0.15
CA ARG A 23 -2.68 17.03 -0.99
C ARG A 23 -1.88 17.57 -2.18
N GLU A 24 -1.01 18.54 -1.93
CA GLU A 24 -0.17 19.16 -2.97
C GLU A 24 0.78 18.14 -3.60
N LEU A 25 1.33 17.21 -2.81
CA LEU A 25 2.15 16.10 -3.30
C LEU A 25 1.35 15.17 -4.23
N LEU A 26 0.13 14.79 -3.86
CA LEU A 26 -0.72 13.93 -4.70
C LEU A 26 -1.18 14.65 -5.98
N GLU A 27 -1.41 15.96 -5.93
CA GLU A 27 -1.75 16.78 -7.10
C GLU A 27 -0.56 16.95 -8.05
N ALA A 28 0.66 17.13 -7.52
CA ALA A 28 1.86 17.34 -8.32
C ALA A 28 2.40 16.06 -8.99
N PHE A 29 2.20 14.89 -8.37
CA PHE A 29 2.79 13.63 -8.82
C PHE A 29 1.74 12.53 -9.06
N PRO A 30 1.13 12.44 -10.26
CA PRO A 30 0.12 11.42 -10.59
C PRO A 30 0.59 9.96 -10.48
N GLY A 31 1.92 9.73 -10.44
CA GLY A 31 2.51 8.41 -10.23
C GLY A 31 2.44 7.90 -8.78
N ILE A 32 2.06 8.77 -7.84
CA ILE A 32 1.83 8.43 -6.44
C ILE A 32 0.37 8.03 -6.26
N VAL A 33 0.15 6.84 -5.70
CA VAL A 33 -1.18 6.30 -5.40
C VAL A 33 -1.68 6.80 -4.04
N ASN A 34 -0.80 6.83 -3.04
CA ASN A 34 -1.17 7.24 -1.68
C ASN A 34 0.05 7.63 -0.84
N VAL A 35 -0.19 8.44 0.20
CA VAL A 35 0.78 8.77 1.26
C VAL A 35 0.12 8.53 2.61
N HIS A 36 0.38 7.37 3.19
CA HIS A 36 -0.34 6.94 4.39
C HIS A 36 0.38 7.29 5.68
N ASP A 37 1.71 7.41 5.66
CA ASP A 37 2.49 7.81 6.83
C ASP A 37 3.46 8.94 6.48
N LEU A 38 3.39 10.04 7.22
CA LEU A 38 4.23 11.22 7.02
C LEU A 38 4.54 11.82 8.38
N HIS A 39 5.80 11.65 8.78
CA HIS A 39 6.34 12.20 10.00
C HIS A 39 7.28 13.35 9.66
N VAL A 40 7.13 14.47 10.36
CA VAL A 40 7.99 15.64 10.24
C VAL A 40 8.36 16.09 11.64
N TRP A 41 9.65 16.28 11.89
CA TRP A 41 10.15 16.74 13.18
C TRP A 41 11.34 17.67 13.01
N GLN A 42 11.59 18.47 14.04
CA GLN A 42 12.71 19.39 14.08
C GLN A 42 13.86 18.80 14.90
N LEU A 43 15.02 18.56 14.27
CA LEU A 43 16.21 18.06 14.94
C LEU A 43 16.97 19.19 15.65
N THR A 44 17.12 20.34 14.99
CA THR A 44 17.69 21.58 15.53
C THR A 44 16.93 22.78 14.98
N GLY A 45 17.17 24.00 15.50
CA GLY A 45 16.45 25.21 15.09
C GLY A 45 16.29 25.44 13.58
N GLN A 46 17.20 24.92 12.76
CA GLN A 46 17.17 25.06 11.30
C GLN A 46 17.06 23.72 10.54
N LYS A 47 17.07 22.57 11.23
CA LYS A 47 17.03 21.25 10.59
C LYS A 47 15.69 20.60 10.82
N ILE A 48 14.88 20.55 9.76
CA ILE A 48 13.58 19.88 9.71
C ILE A 48 13.76 18.58 8.91
N ILE A 49 13.44 17.45 9.53
CA ILE A 49 13.60 16.13 8.94
C ILE A 49 12.22 15.51 8.75
N SER A 50 12.06 14.76 7.66
CA SER A 50 10.86 13.97 7.40
C SER A 50 11.18 12.52 7.06
N THR A 51 10.31 11.62 7.51
CA THR A 51 10.16 10.26 6.95
C THR A 51 8.76 10.11 6.40
N VAL A 52 8.65 9.55 5.20
CA VAL A 52 7.38 9.41 4.50
C VAL A 52 7.26 8.05 3.82
N HIS A 53 6.09 7.43 3.95
CA HIS A 53 5.74 6.20 3.25
C HIS A 53 4.82 6.53 2.09
N ILE A 54 5.30 6.26 0.88
CA ILE A 54 4.62 6.62 -0.36
C ILE A 54 4.35 5.34 -1.14
N ILE A 55 3.09 5.11 -1.49
CA ILE A 55 2.69 4.04 -2.39
C ILE A 55 2.77 4.56 -3.82
N PHE A 56 3.67 4.00 -4.61
CA PHE A 56 3.81 4.27 -6.04
C PHE A 56 3.07 3.20 -6.86
N LEU A 57 2.73 3.54 -8.11
CA LEU A 57 2.13 2.58 -9.05
C LEU A 57 3.06 1.37 -9.28
N ASP A 58 4.34 1.62 -9.51
CA ASP A 58 5.35 0.58 -9.74
C ASP A 58 6.78 1.10 -9.43
N PRO A 59 7.80 0.21 -9.39
CA PRO A 59 9.19 0.59 -9.11
C PRO A 59 9.85 1.52 -10.14
N MET A 60 9.41 1.50 -11.40
CA MET A 60 9.95 2.37 -12.44
C MET A 60 9.50 3.81 -12.22
N VAL A 61 8.22 3.99 -11.85
CA VAL A 61 7.67 5.30 -11.48
C VAL A 61 8.49 5.89 -10.33
N TYR A 62 8.69 5.14 -9.23
CA TYR A 62 9.51 5.60 -8.11
C TYR A 62 10.90 6.07 -8.56
N THR A 63 11.60 5.25 -9.34
CA THR A 63 12.95 5.58 -9.83
C THR A 63 12.97 6.85 -10.67
N SER A 64 11.90 7.13 -11.42
CA SER A 64 11.82 8.31 -12.30
C SER A 64 11.48 9.61 -11.58
N ILE A 65 10.74 9.56 -10.46
CA ILE A 65 10.22 10.76 -9.79
C ILE A 65 10.81 11.03 -8.40
N THR A 66 11.57 10.09 -7.81
CA THR A 66 12.06 10.20 -6.43
C THR A 66 12.86 11.48 -6.15
N ASP A 67 13.70 11.91 -7.10
CA ASP A 67 14.49 13.15 -6.98
C ASP A 67 13.59 14.40 -7.00
N GLN A 68 12.54 14.38 -7.83
CA GLN A 68 11.57 15.48 -7.92
C GLN A 68 10.69 15.55 -6.67
N VAL A 69 10.26 14.40 -6.15
CA VAL A 69 9.53 14.31 -4.88
C VAL A 69 10.40 14.82 -3.74
N THR A 70 11.68 14.45 -3.72
CA THR A 70 12.65 14.96 -2.72
C THR A 70 12.80 16.47 -2.81
N ALA A 71 12.93 17.03 -4.01
CA ALA A 71 13.00 18.47 -4.23
C ALA A 71 11.73 19.20 -3.76
N PHE A 72 10.56 18.63 -4.04
CA PHE A 72 9.27 19.16 -3.56
C PHE A 72 9.22 19.29 -2.04
N PHE A 73 9.65 18.28 -1.28
CA PHE A 73 9.70 18.39 0.18
C PHE A 73 10.66 19.50 0.65
N ILE A 74 11.79 19.69 -0.04
CA ILE A 74 12.75 20.75 0.26
C ILE A 74 12.16 22.13 0.02
N GLU A 75 11.43 22.32 -1.08
CA GLU A 75 10.73 23.58 -1.40
C GLU A 75 9.65 23.91 -0.35
N MET A 76 9.03 22.88 0.23
CA MET A 76 8.06 23.02 1.32
C MET A 76 8.68 23.28 2.70
N GLY A 77 10.01 23.44 2.76
CA GLY A 77 10.74 23.81 3.98
C GLY A 77 11.33 22.63 4.76
N ILE A 78 11.25 21.40 4.25
CA ILE A 78 11.85 20.22 4.89
C ILE A 78 13.30 20.08 4.43
N THR A 79 14.25 20.18 5.36
CA THR A 79 15.67 20.15 5.00
C THR A 79 16.19 18.78 4.57
N GLN A 80 15.59 17.70 5.09
CA GLN A 80 15.97 16.33 4.75
C GLN A 80 14.72 15.44 4.75
N VAL A 81 14.57 14.60 3.73
CA VAL A 81 13.48 13.65 3.62
C VAL A 81 14.02 12.25 3.36
N THR A 82 13.43 11.26 4.04
CA THR A 82 13.65 9.85 3.77
C THR A 82 12.34 9.26 3.25
N ILE A 83 12.35 8.82 1.99
CA ILE A 83 11.19 8.22 1.34
C ILE A 83 11.30 6.70 1.49
N GLN A 84 10.31 6.07 2.10
CA GLN A 84 10.11 4.64 2.08
C GLN A 84 9.13 4.30 0.95
N PRO A 85 9.61 3.76 -0.18
CA PRO A 85 8.73 3.39 -1.27
C PRO A 85 7.99 2.10 -0.96
N GLU A 86 6.68 2.15 -1.19
CA GLU A 86 5.81 0.99 -1.27
C GLU A 86 5.22 0.93 -2.67
N PHE A 87 4.81 -0.25 -3.11
CA PHE A 87 4.34 -0.44 -4.47
C PHE A 87 2.95 -1.05 -4.45
N HIS A 88 2.07 -0.51 -5.29
CA HIS A 88 0.78 -1.11 -5.52
C HIS A 88 1.02 -2.54 -6.04
N LYS A 89 0.60 -3.54 -5.25
CA LYS A 89 0.63 -4.93 -5.71
C LYS A 89 -0.36 -5.01 -6.87
N MET A 90 0.15 -4.94 -8.10
CA MET A 90 -0.56 -5.45 -9.27
C MET A 90 -0.92 -6.88 -8.91
N ARG A 91 -2.15 -7.13 -8.45
CA ARG A 91 -2.61 -8.51 -8.26
C ARG A 91 -2.57 -9.09 -9.67
N PRO A 92 -1.65 -10.03 -10.01
CA PRO A 92 -1.80 -10.73 -11.27
C PRO A 92 -3.15 -11.40 -11.14
N ASN A 93 -4.10 -10.93 -11.96
CA ASN A 93 -5.50 -11.35 -12.04
C ASN A 93 -5.84 -12.42 -11.00
N MET A 94 -6.19 -11.98 -9.79
CA MET A 94 -6.41 -12.88 -8.67
C MET A 94 -7.56 -13.78 -9.11
N GLU A 95 -7.22 -14.99 -9.57
CA GLU A 95 -8.18 -16.05 -9.83
C GLU A 95 -9.15 -16.01 -8.67
N LYS A 96 -10.44 -15.79 -8.98
CA LYS A 96 -11.55 -15.66 -8.04
C LYS A 96 -11.22 -16.45 -6.80
N THR A 97 -10.92 -15.75 -5.72
CA THR A 97 -10.32 -16.34 -4.54
C THR A 97 -11.27 -17.43 -4.07
N GLY A 98 -10.91 -18.69 -4.34
CA GLY A 98 -11.61 -19.82 -3.79
C GLY A 98 -11.68 -19.60 -2.28
N CYS A 99 -12.86 -19.85 -1.71
CA CYS A 99 -13.17 -19.61 -0.31
C CYS A 99 -11.95 -19.91 0.59
N LEU A 100 -11.39 -18.88 1.25
CA LEU A 100 -10.16 -18.99 2.08
C LEU A 100 -10.32 -20.05 3.18
N ILE A 101 -11.57 -20.33 3.57
CA ILE A 101 -11.94 -21.44 4.45
C ILE A 101 -12.87 -22.37 3.67
N ARG A 102 -12.35 -23.49 3.18
CA ARG A 102 -13.16 -24.51 2.49
C ARG A 102 -13.89 -25.40 3.50
N CYS A 103 -15.21 -25.47 3.38
CA CYS A 103 -16.01 -26.42 4.14
C CYS A 103 -15.76 -27.85 3.65
N HIS A 104 -15.39 -28.76 4.55
CA HIS A 104 -15.25 -30.19 4.25
C HIS A 104 -16.29 -31.08 4.97
N GLY A 105 -17.25 -30.48 5.69
CA GLY A 105 -18.23 -31.21 6.48
C GLY A 105 -19.66 -30.72 6.27
N GLU A 106 -20.63 -31.57 6.61
CA GLU A 106 -22.05 -31.34 6.33
C GLU A 106 -22.68 -30.20 7.16
N HIS A 107 -22.03 -29.80 8.26
CA HIS A 107 -22.58 -28.84 9.23
C HIS A 107 -22.06 -27.41 9.11
N CYS A 108 -21.23 -27.08 8.10
CA CYS A 108 -20.62 -25.75 7.99
C CYS A 108 -21.22 -24.88 6.88
N SER A 109 -22.27 -25.37 6.19
CA SER A 109 -22.94 -24.67 5.09
C SER A 109 -23.62 -23.36 5.48
N SER A 110 -24.17 -23.25 6.70
CA SER A 110 -24.83 -22.03 7.20
C SER A 110 -23.86 -20.97 7.73
N SER A 111 -22.59 -21.33 7.92
CA SER A 111 -21.54 -20.47 8.48
C SER A 111 -20.52 -20.05 7.42
N GLN A 112 -20.86 -20.20 6.14
CA GLN A 112 -19.98 -19.84 5.04
C GLN A 112 -20.12 -18.34 4.70
N CYS A 113 -18.97 -17.68 4.48
CA CYS A 113 -18.90 -16.26 4.11
C CYS A 113 -19.13 -16.01 2.60
N CYS A 114 -19.16 -17.07 1.77
CA CYS A 114 -19.32 -16.97 0.31
C CYS A 114 -20.78 -17.16 -0.12
N SER A 115 -21.27 -16.22 -0.94
CA SER A 115 -22.58 -16.34 -1.59
C SER A 115 -22.52 -17.36 -2.73
N LYS A 116 -23.45 -18.32 -2.76
CA LYS A 116 -23.60 -19.28 -3.86
C LYS A 116 -24.20 -18.59 -5.08
N GLU A 117 -23.44 -17.76 -5.78
CA GLU A 117 -23.91 -17.19 -7.06
C GLU A 117 -22.90 -17.43 -8.19
N LYS A 118 -23.29 -18.39 -9.02
CA LYS A 118 -22.90 -18.65 -10.42
C LYS A 118 -21.43 -18.94 -10.69
N PHE A 119 -21.06 -20.20 -10.49
CA PHE A 119 -20.07 -20.85 -11.34
C PHE A 119 -20.71 -21.07 -12.72
N ILE A 120 -20.14 -20.43 -13.74
CA ILE A 120 -20.37 -20.83 -15.13
C ILE A 120 -19.75 -22.24 -15.24
N GLU A 121 -20.57 -23.21 -15.62
CA GLU A 121 -20.13 -24.55 -15.99
C GLU A 121 -19.23 -24.44 -17.23
N ASP A 122 -17.92 -24.47 -17.03
CA ASP A 122 -17.02 -24.87 -18.10
C ASP A 122 -16.80 -26.38 -17.97
N SER A 123 -17.55 -27.10 -18.80
CA SER A 123 -17.35 -28.50 -19.13
C SER A 123 -15.90 -28.71 -19.59
N CYS A 124 -15.12 -29.43 -18.79
CA CYS A 124 -13.98 -30.19 -19.29
C CYS A 124 -14.16 -31.64 -18.86
N SER A 125 -14.61 -32.43 -19.82
CA SER A 125 -14.59 -33.89 -19.81
C SER A 125 -13.16 -34.39 -19.65
N ASP A 126 -12.79 -34.83 -18.45
CA ASP A 126 -11.59 -35.64 -18.24
C ASP A 126 -11.92 -37.11 -18.54
N LEU A 127 -11.57 -37.54 -19.76
CA LEU A 127 -11.31 -38.95 -20.04
C LEU A 127 -9.94 -39.31 -19.46
N SER A 128 -9.95 -40.08 -18.36
CA SER A 128 -8.96 -41.12 -17.98
C SER A 128 -9.21 -41.46 -16.50
N THR A 129 -9.41 -42.70 -16.02
CA THR A 129 -8.95 -44.02 -16.47
C THR A 129 -9.65 -45.11 -15.65
N LYS A 130 -9.65 -46.35 -16.19
CA LYS A 130 -9.56 -47.68 -15.52
C LYS A 130 -10.84 -48.56 -15.37
N LYS A 131 -10.88 -49.57 -16.25
CA LYS A 131 -10.61 -51.01 -15.98
C LYS A 131 -11.83 -51.95 -15.80
N GLN A 132 -11.96 -52.88 -16.78
CA GLN A 132 -12.50 -54.27 -16.71
C GLN A 132 -14.03 -54.44 -16.48
N ASP A 133 -14.79 -55.37 -17.08
CA ASP A 133 -14.56 -56.76 -17.55
C ASP A 133 -15.64 -57.20 -18.58
N ASN A 134 -15.32 -58.25 -19.34
CA ASN A 134 -16.19 -59.31 -19.94
C ASN A 134 -17.40 -58.97 -20.85
N LEU A 135 -17.26 -59.24 -22.16
CA LEU A 135 -17.80 -60.44 -22.83
C LEU A 135 -17.14 -60.64 -24.21
#